data_AF-A0A2L2TUB9-F1
#
_entry.id   AF-A0A2L2TUB9-F1
#
_cell.length_a   1.000
_cell.length_b   1.000
_cell.length_c   1.000
_cell.angle_alpha   90.00
_cell.angle_beta   90.00
_cell.angle_gamma   90.00
#
_symmetry.space_group_name_H-M   'P 1'
#
loop_
_entity.id
_entity.type
_entity.pdbx_description
1 polymer ?
#
loop_
_entity_poly.entity_id
_entity_poly.type
_entity_poly.pdbx_seq_one_letter_code
_entity_poly.pdbx_strand_id
1 'polypeptide(L)' 'MASELKDAIAKILAAGQKAGKKTGVYCTGGEQAKVYADMGFDMMNVVTDYTSLALVAKEQLSFADGSSAPTRGKGY' A
#
# COMPACT_ATOMS: atom_id res chain seq x y z
N MET A 1 13.48 -1.10 0.49
CA MET A 1 13.08 -0.79 1.88
C MET A 1 14.32 -0.85 2.74
N ALA A 2 14.58 0.17 3.57
CA ALA A 2 15.65 0.15 4.56
C ALA A 2 15.44 -1.02 5.55
N SER A 3 16.53 -1.60 6.07
CA SER A 3 16.48 -2.72 7.02
C SER A 3 15.69 -2.36 8.28
N GLU A 4 15.95 -1.18 8.83
CA GLU A 4 15.27 -0.66 10.03
C GLU A 4 13.74 -0.65 9.90
N LEU A 5 13.23 -0.25 8.72
CA LEU A 5 11.79 -0.25 8.46
C LEU A 5 11.21 -1.67 8.48
N LYS A 6 11.90 -2.64 7.86
CA LYS A 6 11.44 -4.04 7.84
C LYS A 6 11.42 -4.63 9.25
N ASP A 7 12.46 -4.36 10.03
CA ASP A 7 12.60 -4.87 11.40
C ASP A 7 11.51 -4.28 12.31
N ALA A 8 11.22 -2.98 12.16
CA ALA A 8 10.14 -2.33 12.89
C ALA A 8 8.76 -2.93 12.54
N ILE A 9 8.49 -3.17 11.26
CA ILE A 9 7.23 -3.80 10.80
C ILE A 9 7.09 -5.21 11.41
N ALA A 10 8.14 -6.03 11.37
CA ALA A 10 8.13 -7.36 11.94
C ALA A 10 7.90 -7.34 13.46
N LYS A 11 8.53 -6.39 14.17
CA LYS A 11 8.35 -6.20 15.62
C LYS A 11 6.91 -5.84 15.98
N ILE A 12 6.27 -4.96 15.20
CA ILE A 12 4.87 -4.57 15.41
C ILE A 12 3.93 -5.76 15.18
N LEU A 13 4.15 -6.52 14.11
CA LEU A 13 3.38 -7.73 13.82
C LEU A 13 3.46 -8.74 14.96
N ALA A 14 4.67 -9.05 15.43
CA ALA A 14 4.87 -9.97 16.55
C ALA A 14 4.19 -9.48 17.84
N ALA A 15 4.22 -8.18 18.12
CA ALA A 15 3.55 -7.60 19.28
C ALA A 15 2.02 -7.72 19.19
N GLY A 16 1.43 -7.46 18.03
CA GLY A 16 -0.01 -7.62 17.79
C GLY A 16 -0.46 -9.07 17.95
N GLN A 17 0.28 -10.01 17.35
CA GLN A 17 0.04 -11.44 17.47
C GLN A 17 0.15 -11.93 18.91
N LYS A 18 1.19 -11.50 19.65
CA LYS A 18 1.36 -11.83 21.08
C LYS A 18 0.20 -11.32 21.93
N ALA A 19 -0.38 -10.18 21.57
CA ALA A 19 -1.54 -9.62 22.24
C ALA A 19 -2.87 -10.27 21.81
N GLY A 20 -2.86 -11.25 20.89
CA GLY A 20 -4.07 -11.87 20.35
C GLY A 20 -4.93 -10.92 19.50
N LYS A 21 -4.34 -9.85 18.94
CA LYS A 21 -5.04 -8.84 18.15
C LYS A 21 -4.77 -9.02 16.67
N LYS A 22 -5.81 -8.74 15.87
CA LYS A 22 -5.68 -8.62 14.41
C LYS A 22 -4.77 -7.45 14.08
N THR A 23 -3.79 -7.69 13.21
CA THR A 23 -2.79 -6.66 12.84
C THR A 23 -2.95 -6.28 11.38
N GLY A 24 -3.12 -4.98 11.13
CA GLY A 24 -3.25 -4.41 9.79
C GLY A 24 -2.03 -3.60 9.36
N VAL A 25 -1.84 -3.42 8.06
CA VAL A 25 -0.74 -2.61 7.49
C VAL A 25 -1.17 -1.85 6.23
N TYR A 26 -0.63 -0.65 6.07
CA TYR A 26 -0.77 0.15 4.86
C TYR A 26 0.28 -0.23 3.82
N CYS A 27 -0.15 -0.41 2.58
CA CYS A 27 0.66 -0.85 1.46
C CYS A 27 0.63 0.21 0.36
N THR A 28 1.75 0.40 -0.32
CA THR A 28 1.86 1.31 -1.47
C THR A 28 1.30 0.72 -2.77
N GLY A 29 0.99 -0.58 -2.78
CA GLY A 29 0.42 -1.29 -3.90
C GLY A 29 0.31 -2.80 -3.66
N GLY A 30 -0.21 -3.53 -4.65
CA GLY A 30 -0.51 -4.96 -4.54
C GLY A 30 0.71 -5.84 -4.28
N GLU A 31 1.86 -5.52 -4.87
CA GLU A 31 3.10 -6.28 -4.66
C GLU A 31 3.55 -6.24 -3.20
N GLN A 32 3.51 -5.06 -2.57
CA GLN A 32 3.86 -4.89 -1.16
C GLN A 32 2.79 -5.53 -0.25
N ALA A 33 1.52 -5.45 -0.63
CA ALA A 33 0.45 -6.12 0.10
C ALA A 33 0.65 -7.64 0.13
N LYS A 34 1.09 -8.25 -0.98
CA LYS A 34 1.44 -9.68 -1.03
C LYS A 34 2.58 -10.02 -0.07
N VAL A 35 3.64 -9.21 -0.03
CA VAL A 35 4.75 -9.40 0.92
C VAL A 35 4.25 -9.40 2.36
N TYR A 36 3.38 -8.45 2.73
CA TYR A 36 2.84 -8.39 4.08
C TYR A 36 1.81 -9.48 4.39
N ALA A 37 1.03 -9.92 3.40
CA ALA A 37 0.17 -11.09 3.54
C ALA A 37 1.01 -12.34 3.85
N ASP A 38 2.12 -12.53 3.13
CA ASP A 38 3.04 -13.65 3.34
C ASP A 38 3.75 -13.59 4.69
N MET A 39 3.97 -12.38 5.23
CA MET A 39 4.45 -12.20 6.61
C MET A 39 3.41 -12.57 7.67
N GLY A 40 2.13 -12.63 7.32
CA GLY A 40 1.04 -13.00 8.23
C GLY A 40 0.26 -11.82 8.82
N PHE A 41 0.23 -10.66 8.15
CA PHE A 41 -0.74 -9.61 8.49
C PHE A 41 -2.17 -10.06 8.18
N ASP A 42 -3.12 -9.67 9.02
CA ASP A 42 -4.53 -10.04 8.86
C ASP A 42 -5.29 -9.09 7.91
N MET A 43 -4.84 -7.85 7.80
CA MET A 43 -5.48 -6.82 6.99
C MET A 43 -4.44 -5.98 6.23
N MET A 44 -4.68 -5.75 4.94
CA MET A 44 -3.84 -4.93 4.08
C MET A 44 -4.68 -3.81 3.49
N ASN A 45 -4.35 -2.57 3.82
CA ASN A 45 -4.87 -1.41 3.11
C ASN A 45 -3.98 -1.16 1.89
N VAL A 46 -4.49 -1.43 0.69
CA VAL A 46 -3.70 -1.43 -0.56
C VAL A 46 -3.79 -0.10 -1.31
N VAL A 47 -4.88 0.65 -1.09
CA VAL A 47 -5.23 1.86 -1.84
C VAL A 47 -5.95 2.85 -0.94
N THR A 48 -5.79 4.15 -1.21
CA THR A 48 -6.64 5.20 -0.63
C THR A 48 -7.58 5.77 -1.68
N ASP A 49 -8.71 6.31 -1.22
CA ASP A 49 -9.71 6.98 -2.06
C ASP A 49 -9.09 8.15 -2.83
N TYR A 50 -8.35 9.03 -2.15
CA TYR A 50 -7.71 10.20 -2.74
C TYR A 50 -6.72 9.81 -3.83
N THR A 51 -5.85 8.84 -3.58
CA THR A 51 -4.84 8.41 -4.59
C THR A 51 -5.50 7.71 -5.78
N SER A 52 -6.55 6.93 -5.54
CA SER A 52 -7.29 6.23 -6.59
C SER A 52 -8.08 7.21 -7.47
N LEU A 53 -8.81 8.13 -6.85
CA LEU A 53 -9.57 9.17 -7.57
C LEU A 53 -8.64 10.09 -8.37
N ALA A 54 -7.52 10.51 -7.77
CA ALA A 54 -6.54 11.35 -8.46
C ALA A 54 -5.92 10.62 -9.68
N LEU A 55 -5.64 9.32 -9.56
CA LEU A 55 -5.11 8.52 -10.67
C LEU A 55 -6.13 8.41 -11.80
N VAL A 56 -7.36 8.00 -11.49
CA VAL A 56 -8.42 7.81 -12.49
C VAL A 56 -8.78 9.14 -13.15
N ALA A 57 -8.89 10.23 -12.39
CA ALA A 57 -9.19 11.55 -12.95
C ALA A 57 -8.09 12.01 -13.94
N LYS A 58 -6.82 11.83 -13.57
CA LYS A 58 -5.70 12.15 -14.47
C LYS A 58 -5.70 11.27 -15.72
N GLU A 59 -6.05 10.00 -15.59
CA GLU A 59 -6.12 9.07 -16.70
C GLU A 59 -7.22 9.48 -17.70
N GLN A 60 -8.42 9.78 -17.19
CA GLN A 60 -9.52 10.27 -18.03
C GLN A 60 -9.20 11.61 -18.70
N LEU A 61 -8.50 12.51 -18.00
CA LEU A 61 -8.05 13.78 -18.59
C LEU A 61 -7.03 13.55 -19.71
N SER A 62 -6.11 12.58 -19.55
CA SER A 62 -5.12 12.26 -20.58
C SER A 62 -5.75 11.76 -21.88
N PHE A 63 -6.86 11.02 -21.79
CA PHE A 63 -7.64 10.65 -22.97
C PHE A 63 -8.32 11.84 -23.63
N ALA A 64 -8.78 12.82 -22.84
CA ALA A 64 -9.48 13.99 -23.36
C ALA A 64 -8.55 15.01 -24.02
N ASP A 65 -7.33 15.19 -23.48
CA ASP A 65 -6.37 16.18 -23.97
C ASP A 65 -5.30 15.61 -24.92
N GLY A 66 -5.29 14.29 -25.14
CA GLY A 66 -4.34 13.60 -26.01
C GLY A 66 -2.94 13.46 -25.41
N SER A 67 -2.77 13.68 -24.11
CA SER A 67 -1.51 13.48 -23.41
C SER A 67 -1.26 12.02 -23.04
N SER A 68 -0.05 11.72 -22.55
CA SER A 68 0.33 10.38 -22.12
C SER A 68 -0.34 9.97 -20.80
N ALA A 69 -0.66 8.69 -20.66
CA ALA A 69 -1.26 8.14 -19.44
C ALA A 69 -0.44 8.46 -18.18
N PRO A 70 -1.10 8.77 -17.04
CA PRO A 70 -0.42 9.10 -15.80
C PRO A 70 0.31 7.88 -15.23
N THR A 71 1.53 8.08 -14.75
CA THR A 71 2.23 7.07 -13.97
C THR A 71 1.66 7.00 -12.55
N ARG A 72 1.42 5.78 -12.06
CA ARG A 72 1.06 5.58 -10.66
C ARG A 72 2.25 5.97 -9.78
N GLY A 73 2.10 7.03 -9.01
CA GLY A 73 3.09 7.43 -8.01
C GLY A 73 3.27 6.31 -6.96
N LYS A 74 4.50 6.08 -6.51
CA LYS A 74 4.74 5.25 -5.33
C LYS A 74 4.18 6.03 -4.13
N GLY A 75 3.22 5.44 -3.42
CA GLY A 75 2.40 6.14 -2.43
C GLY A 75 3.22 6.88 -1.37
N TYR A 76 2.65 8.01 -0.92
CA TYR A 76 3.16 9.06 -0.02
C TYR A 76 4.63 9.46 -0.20
#